data_AF-A0A6A3R7I6-F1
#
_entry.id   AF-A0A6A3R7I6-F1
#
_cell.length_a   1.000
_cell.length_b   1.000
_cell.length_c   1.000
_cell.angle_alpha   90.00
_cell.angle_beta   90.00
_cell.angle_gamma   90.00
#
_symmetry.space_group_name_H-M   'P 1'
#
loop_
_entity.id
_entity.type
_entity.pdbx_description
1 polymer ?
#
loop_
_entity_poly.entity_id
_entity_poly.type
_entity_poly.pdbx_seq_one_letter_code
_entity_poly.pdbx_strand_id
1 'polypeptide(L)' 'MEDSGSRLPARQDFPHLSNAHWATLEKMVSLLGEAAFAGFPNLPAEQQRARVERFDKYESSLIAHVNRSCDDAS' A
#
# COMPACT_ATOMS: atom_id res chain seq x y z
N MET A 1 28.60 -9.14 2.77
CA MET A 1 27.24 -9.33 3.29
C MET A 1 26.45 -8.22 2.66
N GLU A 2 25.53 -8.57 1.76
CA GLU A 2 24.76 -7.56 1.04
C GLU A 2 24.01 -6.77 2.10
N ASP A 3 24.35 -5.48 2.22
CA ASP A 3 23.42 -4.50 2.77
C ASP A 3 22.33 -4.38 1.70
N SER A 4 21.54 -5.44 1.54
CA SER A 4 20.23 -5.41 0.91
C SER A 4 19.32 -4.68 1.91
N GLY A 5 19.70 -3.45 2.26
CA GLY A 5 18.84 -2.48 2.87
C GLY A 5 17.81 -2.17 1.80
N SER A 6 16.79 -3.03 1.73
CA SER A 6 15.39 -2.66 1.72
C SER A 6 15.18 -1.18 1.46
N ARG A 7 15.47 -0.75 0.23
CA ARG A 7 15.31 0.64 -0.12
C ARG A 7 13.82 0.79 -0.29
N LEU A 8 13.16 1.33 0.73
CA LEU A 8 11.80 1.82 0.62
C LEU A 8 11.68 2.53 -0.73
N PRO A 9 10.63 2.26 -1.51
CA PRO A 9 10.50 2.86 -2.81
C PRO A 9 10.70 4.36 -2.67
N ALA A 10 11.53 4.94 -3.52
CA ALA A 10 11.69 6.38 -3.51
C ALA A 10 10.52 6.97 -4.28
N ARG A 11 9.94 8.06 -3.79
CA ARG A 11 8.86 8.79 -4.51
C ARG A 11 9.25 9.14 -5.96
N GLN A 12 10.55 9.26 -6.21
CA GLN A 12 11.14 9.52 -7.53
C GLN A 12 10.97 8.37 -8.54
N ASP A 13 10.84 7.12 -8.06
CA ASP A 13 10.63 5.92 -8.89
C ASP A 13 9.18 5.85 -9.41
N PHE A 14 8.27 6.57 -8.75
CA PHE A 14 6.84 6.55 -9.03
C PHE A 14 6.28 7.96 -9.30
N PRO A 15 6.75 8.68 -10.33
CA PRO A 15 6.28 10.04 -10.63
C PRO A 15 4.80 10.09 -11.04
N HIS A 16 4.23 8.95 -11.44
CA HIS A 16 2.83 8.81 -11.81
C HIS A 16 1.89 8.62 -10.60
N LEU A 17 2.42 8.47 -9.39
CA LEU A 17 1.65 8.39 -8.15
C LEU A 17 1.53 9.77 -7.49
N SER A 18 0.28 10.24 -7.36
CA SER A 18 -0.07 11.40 -6.54
C SER A 18 0.38 11.23 -5.08
N ASN A 19 0.49 12.32 -4.32
CA ASN A 19 0.87 12.27 -2.90
C ASN A 19 -0.02 11.32 -2.08
N ALA A 20 -1.32 11.30 -2.34
CA ALA A 20 -2.27 10.40 -1.68
C ALA A 20 -1.96 8.92 -1.98
N HIS A 21 -1.81 8.57 -3.26
CA HIS A 21 -1.45 7.20 -3.66
C HIS A 21 -0.10 6.76 -3.07
N TRP A 22 0.84 7.69 -2.94
CA TRP A 22 2.12 7.42 -2.31
C TRP A 22 2.00 7.08 -0.83
N ALA A 23 1.23 7.86 -0.07
CA ALA A 23 0.99 7.58 1.34
C ALA A 23 0.32 6.21 1.55
N THR A 24 -0.64 5.85 0.69
CA THR A 24 -1.27 4.52 0.70
C THR A 24 -0.25 3.42 0.36
N LEU A 25 0.66 3.65 -0.59
CA LEU A 25 1.72 2.71 -0.92
C LEU A 25 2.68 2.49 0.26
N GLU A 26 3.16 3.56 0.89
CA GLU A 26 4.02 3.47 2.08
C GLU A 26 3.35 2.67 3.20
N LYS A 27 2.06 2.89 3.40
CA LYS A 27 1.25 2.14 4.37
C LYS A 27 1.10 0.68 3.98
N MET A 28 0.86 0.39 2.71
CA MET A 28 0.80 -0.98 2.18
C MET A 28 2.11 -1.72 2.44
N VAL A 29 3.26 -1.10 2.16
CA VAL A 29 4.60 -1.67 2.43
C VAL A 29 4.85 -1.85 3.93
N SER A 30 4.41 -0.89 4.75
CA SER A 30 4.56 -0.96 6.21
C SER A 30 3.71 -2.06 6.85
N LEU A 31 2.51 -2.32 6.32
CA LEU A 31 1.58 -3.31 6.86
C LEU A 31 1.83 -4.73 6.34
N LEU A 32 2.08 -4.88 5.04
CA LEU A 32 2.25 -6.18 4.38
C LEU A 32 3.72 -6.61 4.30
N GLY A 33 4.65 -5.70 4.57
CA GLY A 33 6.07 -5.92 4.46
C GLY A 33 6.58 -5.89 3.02
N GLU A 34 7.89 -5.99 2.88
CA GLU A 34 8.62 -5.83 1.63
C GLU A 34 8.30 -6.90 0.58
N ALA A 35 7.95 -8.11 1.02
CA ALA A 35 7.59 -9.21 0.12
C ALA A 35 6.35 -8.90 -0.73
N ALA A 36 5.40 -8.12 -0.19
CA ALA A 36 4.25 -7.66 -0.96
C ALA A 36 4.61 -6.56 -1.97
N PHE A 37 5.73 -5.85 -1.74
CA PHE A 37 6.24 -4.81 -2.61
C PHE A 37 7.18 -5.32 -3.70
N ALA A 38 7.87 -6.45 -3.51
CA ALA A 38 8.87 -6.96 -4.47
C ALA A 38 8.33 -7.12 -5.91
N GLY A 39 7.05 -7.43 -6.08
CA GLY A 39 6.40 -7.53 -7.40
C GLY A 39 5.77 -6.23 -7.91
N PHE A 40 5.64 -5.20 -7.08
CA PHE A 40 4.96 -3.95 -7.39
C PHE A 40 5.69 -3.07 -8.42
N PRO A 41 7.01 -2.77 -8.30
CA PRO A 41 7.71 -1.93 -9.28
C PRO A 41 7.77 -2.56 -10.68
N ASN A 42 7.63 -3.88 -10.78
CA ASN A 42 7.61 -4.60 -12.06
C ASN A 42 6.26 -4.52 -12.80
N LEU A 43 5.24 -3.95 -12.18
CA LEU A 43 3.92 -3.76 -12.80
C LEU A 43 3.89 -2.49 -13.67
N PRO A 44 3.07 -2.42 -14.71
CA PRO A 44 2.83 -1.17 -15.43
C PRO A 44 2.17 -0.13 -14.51
N ALA A 45 2.45 1.15 -14.74
CA ALA A 45 2.00 2.28 -13.92
C ALA A 45 0.47 2.31 -13.66
N GLU A 46 -0.33 1.83 -14.61
CA GLU A 46 -1.79 1.69 -14.43
C GLU A 46 -2.15 0.60 -13.42
N GLN A 47 -1.46 -0.54 -13.44
CA GLN A 47 -1.68 -1.60 -12.45
C GLN A 47 -1.15 -1.21 -11.08
N GLN A 48 -0.03 -0.48 -11.01
CA GLN A 48 0.49 0.05 -9.76
C GLN A 48 -0.55 0.95 -9.09
N ARG A 49 -1.11 1.92 -9.83
CA ARG A 49 -2.22 2.76 -9.34
C ARG A 49 -3.44 1.94 -8.92
N ALA A 50 -3.91 1.05 -9.79
CA ALA A 50 -5.09 0.23 -9.51
C ALA A 50 -4.90 -0.64 -8.25
N ARG A 51 -3.68 -1.12 -7.98
CA ARG A 51 -3.37 -1.91 -6.80
C ARG A 51 -3.36 -1.07 -5.52
N VAL A 52 -2.80 0.14 -5.57
CA VAL A 52 -2.87 1.11 -4.48
C VAL A 52 -4.31 1.52 -4.20
N GLU A 53 -5.10 1.84 -5.22
CA GLU A 53 -6.52 2.21 -5.07
C GLU A 53 -7.36 1.06 -4.48
N ARG A 54 -7.09 -0.18 -4.90
CA ARG A 54 -7.74 -1.35 -4.31
C ARG A 54 -7.37 -1.51 -2.84
N PHE A 55 -6.10 -1.27 -2.48
CA PHE A 55 -5.66 -1.34 -1.09
C PHE A 55 -6.34 -0.25 -0.24
N ASP A 56 -6.40 0.99 -0.73
CA ASP A 56 -7.09 2.10 -0.07
C ASP A 56 -8.58 1.78 0.22
N LYS A 57 -9.27 1.26 -0.81
CA LYS A 57 -10.68 0.85 -0.68
C LYS A 57 -10.86 -0.32 0.28
N TYR A 58 -9.96 -1.30 0.22
CA TYR A 58 -9.96 -2.45 1.12
C TYR A 58 -9.75 -1.99 2.57
N GLU A 59 -8.77 -1.12 2.82
CA GLU A 59 -8.51 -0.55 4.13
C GLU A 59 -9.73 0.18 4.69
N SER A 60 -10.32 1.09 3.90
CA SER A 60 -11.51 1.84 4.31
C SER A 60 -12.68 0.91 4.63
N SER A 61 -12.87 -0.15 3.83
CA SER A 61 -13.92 -1.14 4.05
C SER A 61 -13.65 -2.00 5.30
N LEU A 62 -12.38 -2.35 5.53
CA LEU A 62 -11.95 -3.12 6.71
C LEU A 62 -12.16 -2.33 8.00
N ILE A 63 -11.78 -1.05 8.01
CA ILE A 63 -12.00 -0.15 9.15
C ILE A 63 -13.49 -0.02 9.45
N ALA A 64 -14.31 0.20 8.42
CA ALA A 64 -15.77 0.29 8.58
C ALA A 64 -16.36 -1.01 9.15
N HIS A 65 -15.88 -2.17 8.70
CA HIS A 65 -16.32 -3.47 9.19
C HIS A 65 -15.91 -3.72 10.65
N VAL A 66 -14.67 -3.39 11.02
CA VAL A 66 -14.16 -3.50 12.39
C VAL A 66 -14.94 -2.57 13.32
N ASN A 67 -15.18 -1.32 12.92
CA ASN A 67 -15.97 -0.37 13.71
C ASN A 67 -17.42 -0.85 13.90
N ARG A 68 -18.06 -1.38 12.85
CA ARG A 68 -19.41 -1.96 12.97
C ARG A 68 -19.43 -3.17 13.91
N SER A 69 -18.43 -4.04 13.83
CA SER A 69 -18.35 -5.22 14.71
C SER A 69 -18.01 -4.85 16.16
N CYS A 70 -17.40 -3.69 16.39
CA CYS A 70 -17.16 -3.15 17.73
C CYS A 70 -18.42 -2.51 18.35
N ASP A 71 -19.29 -1.91 17.52
CA ASP A 71 -20.56 -1.29 17.95
C ASP A 71 -21.59 -2.35 18.40
N ASP A 72 -21.63 -3.52 17.74
CA ASP A 72 -22.54 -4.64 18.09
C ASP A 72 -22.14 -5.39 19.38
N ALA A 73 -20.93 -5.15 19.88
CA ALA A 73 -20.39 -5.79 21.09
C ALA A 73 -20.56 -4.95 22.37
N SER A 74 -21.31 -3.83 22.33
CA SER A 74 -21.51 -2.89 23.44
C SER A 74 -22.86 -3.04 24.14
#